data_AF-A0A959EMY7-F1
#
_entry.id   AF-A0A959EMY7-F1
#
_cell.length_a   1.000
_cell.length_b   1.000
_cell.length_c   1.000
_cell.angle_alpha   90.00
_cell.angle_beta   90.00
_cell.angle_gamma   90.00
#
_symmetry.space_group_name_H-M   'P 1'
#
loop_
_entity.id
_entity.type
_entity.pdbx_description
1 polymer ?
#
loop_
_entity_poly.entity_id
_entity_poly.type
_entity_poly.pdbx_seq_one_letter_code
_entity_poly.pdbx_strand_id
1 'polypeptide(L)'
;SVTATYEYFAAPKLEEAAFLTAYVTDWQELNLLDGEVNLFFEGAFLGKSLLDTRSMGDTLDISLGQDKGIVVQRNKLKEYSSRQFLGKNKTENRAFEIVVRNNKPQAVKVLVQDQFPISTDKNIVVEDLSYPGAELEADTQLLTWRLELAPREERKLELRYSVKYPRNEVLILE
;
A
#
# COMPACT_ATOMS: atom_id res chain seq x y z
N SER A 1 -13.49 14.83 -22.64
CA SER A 1 -12.81 13.73 -21.95
C SER A 1 -11.39 14.17 -21.70
N VAL A 2 -10.82 13.80 -20.55
CA VAL A 2 -9.44 14.13 -20.18
C VAL A 2 -8.63 12.84 -20.29
N THR A 3 -7.40 12.92 -20.79
CA THR A 3 -6.50 11.77 -20.83
C THR A 3 -6.06 11.44 -19.41
N ALA A 4 -6.23 10.18 -19.01
CA ALA A 4 -5.81 9.69 -17.71
C ALA A 4 -5.08 8.36 -17.86
N THR A 5 -4.08 8.13 -17.00
CA THR A 5 -3.49 6.81 -16.80
C THR A 5 -4.13 6.15 -15.60
N TYR A 6 -4.35 4.84 -15.68
CA TYR A 6 -5.01 4.07 -14.63
C TYR A 6 -4.02 3.10 -14.00
N GLU A 7 -4.00 3.07 -12.67
CA GLU A 7 -3.23 2.12 -11.88
C GLU A 7 -4.02 1.77 -10.61
N TYR A 8 -3.86 0.54 -10.14
CA TYR A 8 -4.44 0.13 -8.87
C TYR A 8 -3.51 0.46 -7.72
N PHE A 9 -4.06 0.99 -6.64
CA PHE A 9 -3.35 1.20 -5.39
C PHE A 9 -3.83 0.19 -4.34
N ALA A 10 -2.91 -0.39 -3.57
CA ALA A 10 -3.24 -1.28 -2.47
C ALA A 10 -2.35 -1.01 -1.25
N ALA A 11 -2.96 -0.85 -0.08
CA ALA A 11 -2.29 -0.70 1.22
C ALA A 11 -2.75 -1.80 2.19
N PRO A 12 -2.36 -3.07 1.97
CA PRO A 12 -2.91 -4.25 2.66
C PRO A 12 -2.81 -4.24 4.20
N LYS A 13 -1.90 -3.47 4.78
CA LYS A 13 -1.81 -3.27 6.24
C LYS A 13 -2.99 -2.46 6.80
N LEU A 14 -3.54 -1.54 6.00
CA LEU A 14 -4.71 -0.72 6.36
C LEU A 14 -6.00 -1.40 5.92
N GLU A 15 -6.03 -1.87 4.68
CA GLU A 15 -7.18 -2.56 4.10
C GLU A 15 -6.75 -3.54 3.00
N GLU A 16 -7.25 -4.77 3.06
CA GLU A 16 -7.00 -5.82 2.06
C GLU A 16 -7.85 -5.60 0.79
N ALA A 17 -7.65 -4.44 0.16
CA ALA A 17 -8.40 -3.97 -1.00
C ALA A 17 -7.49 -3.28 -2.02
N ALA A 18 -7.89 -3.34 -3.28
CA ALA A 18 -7.29 -2.57 -4.36
C ALA A 18 -8.27 -1.50 -4.85
N PHE A 19 -7.76 -0.29 -5.03
CA PHE A 19 -8.52 0.88 -5.46
C PHE A 19 -8.03 1.33 -6.83
N LEU A 20 -8.94 1.44 -7.79
CA LEU A 20 -8.59 1.96 -9.10
C LEU A 20 -8.34 3.46 -8.98
N THR A 21 -7.15 3.92 -9.36
CA THR A 21 -6.77 5.33 -9.31
C THR A 21 -6.51 5.84 -10.72
N ALA A 22 -7.11 6.97 -11.05
CA ALA A 22 -6.84 7.69 -12.29
C ALA A 22 -5.85 8.82 -12.00
N TYR A 23 -4.80 8.91 -12.81
CA TYR A 23 -3.82 9.98 -12.76
C TYR A 23 -3.97 10.85 -13.99
N VAL A 24 -4.17 12.15 -13.77
CA VAL A 24 -4.32 13.15 -14.82
C VAL A 24 -3.14 14.10 -14.74
N THR A 25 -2.21 13.99 -15.69
CA THR A 25 -1.13 14.95 -15.88
C THR A 25 -1.65 16.20 -16.57
N ASP A 26 -0.92 17.32 -16.43
CA ASP A 26 -1.22 18.59 -17.12
C ASP A 26 -2.65 19.12 -16.85
N TRP A 27 -3.24 18.71 -15.73
CA TRP A 27 -4.60 19.09 -15.35
C TRP A 27 -4.74 20.62 -15.18
N GLN A 28 -3.63 21.32 -14.94
CA GLN A 28 -3.55 22.77 -14.86
C GLN A 28 -3.96 23.46 -16.17
N GLU A 29 -3.72 22.82 -17.33
CA GLU A 29 -4.13 23.36 -18.65
C GLU A 29 -5.65 23.35 -18.83
N LEU A 30 -6.37 22.58 -18.01
CA LEU A 30 -7.82 22.44 -18.08
C LEU A 30 -8.56 23.61 -17.40
N ASN A 31 -7.85 24.56 -16.78
CA ASN A 31 -8.42 25.70 -16.06
C ASN A 31 -9.56 25.29 -15.09
N LEU A 32 -9.34 24.21 -14.35
CA LEU A 32 -10.34 23.69 -13.42
C LEU A 32 -10.56 24.67 -12.28
N LEU A 33 -11.83 24.87 -11.90
CA LEU A 33 -12.20 25.67 -10.75
C LEU A 33 -12.14 24.80 -9.49
N ASP A 34 -11.62 25.38 -8.40
CA ASP A 34 -11.75 24.79 -7.07
C ASP A 34 -13.23 24.52 -6.77
N GLY A 35 -13.54 23.33 -6.29
CA GLY A 35 -14.92 22.99 -5.96
C GLY A 35 -15.23 21.50 -5.95
N GLU A 36 -16.48 21.21 -5.63
CA GLU A 36 -17.00 19.85 -5.59
C GLU A 36 -17.24 19.35 -7.03
N VAL A 37 -16.59 18.25 -7.40
CA VAL A 37 -16.72 17.61 -8.71
C VAL A 37 -17.48 16.29 -8.59
N ASN A 38 -18.33 16.00 -9.57
CA ASN A 38 -19.00 14.71 -9.70
C ASN A 38 -18.11 13.75 -10.49
N LEU A 39 -17.81 12.59 -9.92
CA LEU A 39 -16.99 11.56 -10.55
C LEU A 39 -17.88 10.54 -11.27
N PHE A 40 -17.57 10.30 -12.54
CA PHE A 40 -18.21 9.29 -13.36
C PHE A 40 -17.16 8.36 -13.98
N PHE A 41 -17.38 7.04 -13.88
CA PHE A 41 -16.54 6.03 -14.53
C PHE A 41 -17.42 5.01 -15.25
N GLU A 42 -17.11 4.73 -16.52
CA GLU A 42 -17.92 3.87 -17.40
C GLU A 42 -19.43 4.22 -17.41
N GLY A 43 -19.76 5.51 -17.26
CA GLY A 43 -21.13 6.02 -17.20
C GLY A 43 -21.82 5.90 -15.85
N ALA A 44 -21.18 5.29 -14.84
CA ALA A 44 -21.70 5.20 -13.47
C ALA A 44 -21.21 6.38 -12.61
N PHE A 45 -22.09 6.95 -11.78
CA PHE A 45 -21.73 7.95 -10.77
C PHE A 45 -21.03 7.28 -9.59
N LEU A 46 -19.79 7.67 -9.33
CA LEU A 46 -18.96 7.10 -8.26
C LEU A 46 -19.03 7.89 -6.96
N GLY A 47 -19.35 9.19 -7.05
CA GLY A 47 -19.41 10.07 -5.89
C GLY A 47 -18.93 11.47 -6.20
N LYS A 48 -18.62 12.20 -5.14
CA LYS A 48 -18.13 13.57 -5.22
C LYS A 48 -16.73 13.67 -4.64
N SER A 49 -15.87 14.46 -5.26
CA SER A 49 -14.55 14.80 -4.73
C SER A 49 -14.40 16.31 -4.63
N LEU A 50 -13.59 16.79 -3.69
CA LEU A 50 -13.23 18.20 -3.62
C LEU A 50 -11.95 18.40 -4.43
N LEU A 51 -12.01 19.19 -5.47
CA LEU A 51 -10.85 19.62 -6.22
C LEU A 51 -10.29 20.89 -5.56
N ASP A 52 -9.05 20.82 -5.06
CA ASP A 52 -8.31 21.97 -4.52
C ASP A 52 -7.01 22.14 -5.32
N THR A 53 -7.05 23.02 -6.31
CA THR A 53 -5.97 23.24 -7.28
C THR A 53 -4.69 23.84 -6.67
N ARG A 54 -4.74 24.24 -5.39
CA ARG A 54 -3.63 24.91 -4.68
C ARG A 54 -2.71 23.94 -3.93
N SER A 55 -3.20 22.75 -3.61
CA SER A 55 -2.48 21.72 -2.85
C SER A 55 -1.98 20.57 -3.72
N MET A 56 -2.37 20.53 -5.00
CA MET A 56 -2.06 19.45 -5.92
C MET A 56 -0.84 19.79 -6.76
N GLY A 57 0.09 18.83 -6.88
CA GLY A 57 1.26 18.95 -7.76
C GLY A 57 0.87 18.83 -9.24
N ASP A 58 1.86 18.50 -10.08
CA ASP A 58 1.68 18.45 -11.55
C ASP A 58 0.73 17.32 -12.02
N THR A 59 0.34 16.42 -11.12
CA THR A 59 -0.58 15.30 -11.40
C THR A 59 -1.72 15.28 -10.40
N LEU A 60 -2.94 15.18 -10.92
CA LEU A 60 -4.18 15.01 -10.16
C LEU A 60 -4.49 13.52 -10.05
N ASP A 61 -4.51 12.98 -8.82
CA ASP A 61 -4.87 11.61 -8.50
C ASP A 61 -6.32 11.50 -8.01
N ILE A 62 -7.09 10.60 -8.62
CA ILE A 62 -8.51 10.42 -8.33
C ILE A 62 -8.78 8.94 -8.08
N SER A 63 -9.10 8.58 -6.85
CA SER A 63 -9.59 7.24 -6.53
C SER A 63 -11.00 7.06 -7.09
N LEU A 64 -11.17 6.04 -7.93
CA LEU A 64 -12.42 5.62 -8.55
C LEU A 64 -13.13 4.51 -7.76
N GLY A 65 -12.61 4.20 -6.57
CA GLY A 65 -13.17 3.23 -5.66
C GLY A 65 -12.54 1.84 -5.78
N GLN A 66 -13.03 0.96 -4.91
CA GLN A 66 -12.55 -0.41 -4.78
C GLN A 66 -12.98 -1.27 -5.98
N ASP A 67 -12.06 -2.06 -6.52
CA ASP A 67 -12.33 -3.03 -7.58
C ASP A 67 -12.06 -4.46 -7.10
N LYS A 68 -13.13 -5.23 -6.90
CA LYS A 68 -13.07 -6.63 -6.46
C LYS A 68 -12.45 -7.57 -7.50
N GLY A 69 -12.20 -7.09 -8.72
CA GLY A 69 -11.46 -7.81 -9.75
C GLY A 69 -9.97 -7.93 -9.44
N ILE A 70 -9.42 -7.10 -8.56
CA ILE A 70 -8.05 -7.23 -8.05
C ILE A 70 -8.13 -7.64 -6.58
N VAL A 71 -7.73 -8.89 -6.30
CA VAL A 71 -7.77 -9.45 -4.94
C VAL A 71 -6.44 -9.19 -4.26
N VAL A 72 -6.49 -8.64 -3.06
CA VAL A 72 -5.32 -8.37 -2.20
C VAL A 72 -5.55 -9.07 -0.86
N GLN A 73 -4.54 -9.73 -0.32
CA GLN A 73 -4.58 -10.37 1.01
C GLN A 73 -3.25 -10.19 1.72
N ARG A 74 -3.26 -10.05 3.05
CA ARG A 74 -2.05 -9.92 3.88
C ARG A 74 -2.02 -10.99 4.96
N ASN A 75 -1.33 -12.07 4.68
CA ASN A 75 -1.31 -13.24 5.54
C ASN A 75 -0.07 -13.25 6.42
N LYS A 76 -0.25 -13.30 7.74
CA LYS A 76 0.85 -13.52 8.68
C LYS A 76 1.40 -14.94 8.55
N LEU A 77 2.69 -15.08 8.25
CA LEU A 77 3.38 -16.37 8.13
C LEU A 77 3.80 -16.87 9.52
N LYS A 78 3.06 -17.85 10.06
CA LYS A 78 3.29 -18.38 11.42
C LYS A 78 4.63 -19.08 11.56
N GLU A 79 5.10 -19.78 10.53
CA GLU A 79 6.36 -20.54 10.55
C GLU A 79 7.60 -19.65 10.70
N TYR A 80 7.53 -18.41 10.21
CA TYR A 80 8.59 -17.41 10.33
C TYR A 80 8.32 -16.38 11.44
N SER A 81 7.17 -16.48 12.12
CA SER A 81 6.83 -15.62 13.25
C SER A 81 7.13 -16.32 14.56
N SER A 82 8.03 -15.76 15.36
CA SER A 82 8.40 -16.34 16.65
C SER A 82 8.61 -15.27 17.71
N ARG A 83 8.59 -15.70 18.97
CA ARG A 83 8.80 -14.85 20.13
C ARG A 83 9.83 -15.50 21.01
N GLN A 84 10.96 -14.83 21.18
CA GLN A 84 12.10 -15.33 21.93
C GLN A 84 12.42 -14.41 23.09
N PHE A 85 12.84 -15.01 24.18
CA PHE A 85 13.13 -14.33 25.44
C PHE A 85 14.63 -14.42 25.68
N LEU A 86 15.37 -13.32 25.47
CA LEU A 86 16.83 -13.26 25.67
C LEU A 86 17.19 -12.25 26.77
N GLY A 87 17.59 -12.75 27.94
CA GLY A 87 17.98 -11.91 29.08
C GLY A 87 16.86 -10.97 29.54
N LYS A 88 17.11 -9.65 29.51
CA LYS A 88 16.10 -8.62 29.84
C LYS A 88 15.20 -8.23 28.68
N ASN A 89 15.53 -8.69 27.47
CA ASN A 89 14.84 -8.32 26.25
C ASN A 89 13.99 -9.47 25.72
N LYS A 90 13.08 -9.10 24.83
CA LYS A 90 12.24 -9.97 24.05
C LYS A 90 12.42 -9.61 22.59
N THR A 91 12.55 -10.61 21.75
CA THR A 91 12.65 -10.46 20.31
C THR A 91 11.42 -11.10 19.68
N GLU A 92 10.80 -10.40 18.76
CA GLU A 92 9.59 -10.82 18.08
C GLU A 92 9.77 -10.74 16.57
N ASN A 93 9.86 -11.90 15.93
CA ASN A 93 9.97 -12.02 14.49
C ASN A 93 8.57 -11.95 13.87
N ARG A 94 8.48 -11.22 12.77
CA ARG A 94 7.27 -11.04 11.98
C ARG A 94 7.56 -11.29 10.53
N ALA A 95 6.64 -12.00 9.89
CA ALA A 95 6.68 -12.29 8.48
C ALA A 95 5.26 -12.25 7.93
N PHE A 96 5.09 -11.61 6.79
CA PHE A 96 3.83 -11.47 6.09
C PHE A 96 4.02 -11.82 4.62
N GLU A 97 3.07 -12.57 4.07
CA GLU A 97 2.91 -12.77 2.64
C GLU A 97 1.75 -11.89 2.17
N ILE A 98 2.03 -11.04 1.18
CA ILE A 98 1.01 -10.25 0.50
C ILE A 98 0.72 -10.95 -0.83
N VAL A 99 -0.53 -11.34 -1.03
CA VAL A 99 -0.98 -11.98 -2.27
C VAL A 99 -1.77 -10.96 -3.07
N VAL A 100 -1.36 -10.73 -4.32
CA VAL A 100 -2.06 -9.84 -5.26
C VAL A 100 -2.43 -10.61 -6.50
N ARG A 101 -3.73 -10.70 -6.80
CA ARG A 101 -4.25 -11.47 -7.94
C ARG A 101 -5.10 -10.60 -8.86
N ASN A 102 -4.79 -10.64 -10.15
CA ASN A 102 -5.57 -10.01 -11.19
C ASN A 102 -6.63 -10.98 -11.74
N ASN A 103 -7.90 -10.84 -11.34
CA ASN A 103 -9.02 -11.63 -11.89
C ASN A 103 -9.66 -10.99 -13.14
N LYS A 104 -9.06 -9.95 -13.70
CA LYS A 104 -9.58 -9.28 -14.91
C LYS A 104 -9.05 -9.96 -16.18
N PRO A 105 -9.75 -9.82 -17.32
CA PRO A 105 -9.27 -10.34 -18.61
C PRO A 105 -8.15 -9.51 -19.25
N GLN A 106 -7.80 -8.36 -18.70
CA GLN A 106 -6.72 -7.48 -19.16
C GLN A 106 -5.55 -7.44 -18.16
N ALA A 107 -4.37 -7.08 -18.66
CA ALA A 107 -3.23 -6.78 -17.79
C ALA A 107 -3.47 -5.49 -17.00
N VAL A 108 -2.91 -5.41 -15.80
CA VAL A 108 -3.08 -4.27 -14.89
C VAL A 108 -1.76 -3.88 -14.23
N LYS A 109 -1.65 -2.61 -13.87
CA LYS A 109 -0.58 -2.09 -13.02
C LYS A 109 -1.09 -1.96 -11.58
N VAL A 110 -0.30 -2.40 -10.61
CA VAL A 110 -0.65 -2.33 -9.19
C VAL A 110 0.54 -1.77 -8.41
N LEU A 111 0.33 -0.63 -7.75
CA LEU A 111 1.20 -0.08 -6.74
C LEU A 111 0.78 -0.63 -5.37
N VAL A 112 1.64 -1.43 -4.76
CA VAL A 112 1.38 -2.03 -3.45
C VAL A 112 2.30 -1.37 -2.42
N GLN A 113 1.72 -0.90 -1.32
CA GLN A 113 2.45 -0.29 -0.23
C GLN A 113 2.19 -0.99 1.11
N ASP A 114 3.26 -1.21 1.87
CA ASP A 114 3.22 -1.67 3.27
C ASP A 114 4.32 -0.92 4.04
N GLN A 115 4.46 -1.16 5.34
CA GLN A 115 5.35 -0.35 6.16
C GLN A 115 5.95 -1.17 7.31
N PHE A 116 7.28 -1.11 7.46
CA PHE A 116 7.92 -1.57 8.70
C PHE A 116 7.53 -0.68 9.88
N PRO A 117 7.51 -1.22 11.11
CA PRO A 117 7.28 -0.40 12.29
C PRO A 117 8.35 0.68 12.43
N ILE A 118 7.93 1.89 12.80
CA ILE A 118 8.84 2.97 13.19
C ILE A 118 8.86 3.02 14.71
N SER A 119 10.05 2.90 15.31
CA SER A 119 10.23 3.11 16.74
C SER A 119 10.72 4.53 17.02
N THR A 120 10.10 5.20 17.99
CA THR A 120 10.60 6.44 18.59
C THR A 120 11.34 6.20 19.91
N ASP A 121 11.29 4.96 20.44
CA ASP A 121 11.99 4.55 21.66
C ASP A 121 13.33 3.88 21.31
N LYS A 122 14.42 4.37 21.90
CA LYS A 122 15.78 3.84 21.70
C LYS A 122 15.97 2.42 22.23
N ASN A 123 15.09 1.95 23.12
CA ASN A 123 15.12 0.58 23.65
C ASN A 123 14.40 -0.42 22.75
N ILE A 124 13.64 0.06 21.76
CA ILE A 124 12.94 -0.75 20.77
C ILE A 124 13.71 -0.66 19.45
N VAL A 125 14.29 -1.77 19.04
CA VAL A 125 15.09 -1.87 17.82
C VAL A 125 14.33 -2.72 16.80
N VAL A 126 14.15 -2.17 15.59
CA VAL A 126 13.62 -2.90 14.43
C VAL A 126 14.82 -3.30 13.56
N GLU A 127 14.99 -4.59 13.34
CA GLU A 127 16.15 -5.18 12.65
C GLU A 127 15.73 -6.35 11.75
N ASP A 128 16.69 -6.98 11.05
CA ASP A 128 16.47 -8.15 10.18
C ASP A 128 15.39 -7.94 9.11
N LEU A 129 15.41 -6.77 8.46
CA LEU A 129 14.46 -6.40 7.42
C LEU A 129 14.64 -7.25 6.15
N SER A 130 13.55 -7.81 5.62
CA SER A 130 13.49 -8.50 4.34
C SER A 130 12.27 -8.02 3.54
N TYR A 131 12.51 -7.59 2.30
CA TYR A 131 11.51 -6.97 1.44
C TYR A 131 11.86 -7.18 -0.04
N PRO A 132 11.94 -8.45 -0.52
CA PRO A 132 12.36 -8.74 -1.88
C PRO A 132 11.50 -8.03 -2.92
N GLY A 133 12.15 -7.34 -3.85
CA GLY A 133 11.50 -6.61 -4.94
C GLY A 133 10.79 -5.32 -4.53
N ALA A 134 10.89 -4.88 -3.27
CA ALA A 134 10.36 -3.61 -2.81
C ALA A 134 11.43 -2.52 -2.81
N GLU A 135 11.02 -1.28 -3.03
CA GLU A 135 11.78 -0.09 -2.70
C GLU A 135 11.46 0.35 -1.27
N LEU A 136 12.48 0.69 -0.48
CA LEU A 136 12.33 1.15 0.92
C LEU A 136 12.64 2.64 1.02
N GLU A 137 11.69 3.41 1.55
CA GLU A 137 11.92 4.79 1.98
C GLU A 137 12.39 4.79 3.44
N ALA A 138 13.62 5.24 3.68
CA ALA A 138 14.28 5.02 4.96
C ALA A 138 13.65 5.80 6.13
N ASP A 139 13.17 7.01 5.88
CA ASP A 139 12.63 7.88 6.94
C ASP A 139 11.23 7.45 7.39
N THR A 140 10.41 6.99 6.45
CA THR A 140 9.02 6.58 6.70
C THR A 140 8.87 5.07 6.82
N GLN A 141 9.94 4.30 6.60
CA GLN A 141 9.92 2.84 6.60
C GLN A 141 8.88 2.24 5.63
N LEU A 142 8.51 3.01 4.60
CA LEU A 142 7.50 2.65 3.62
C LEU A 142 8.12 1.74 2.56
N LEU A 143 7.43 0.65 2.26
CA LEU A 143 7.79 -0.29 1.21
C LEU A 143 6.86 -0.11 0.03
N THR A 144 7.44 -0.07 -1.17
CA THR A 144 6.68 0.06 -2.40
C THR A 144 7.06 -1.04 -3.39
N TRP A 145 6.06 -1.81 -3.83
CA TRP A 145 6.18 -2.73 -4.96
C TRP A 145 5.39 -2.19 -6.15
N ARG A 146 6.01 -2.18 -7.33
CA ARG A 146 5.35 -1.84 -8.60
C ARG A 146 5.17 -3.10 -9.42
N LEU A 147 3.92 -3.52 -9.60
CA LEU A 147 3.59 -4.77 -10.27
C LEU A 147 2.92 -4.48 -11.61
N GLU A 148 3.33 -5.22 -12.64
CA GLU A 148 2.52 -5.43 -13.84
C GLU A 148 2.06 -6.88 -13.81
N LEU A 149 0.74 -7.08 -13.77
CA LEU A 149 0.10 -8.40 -13.68
C LEU A 149 -0.67 -8.69 -14.96
N ALA A 150 -0.30 -9.78 -15.64
CA ALA A 150 -1.04 -10.30 -16.77
C ALA A 150 -2.47 -10.73 -16.36
N PRO A 151 -3.39 -10.95 -17.32
CA PRO A 151 -4.71 -11.50 -17.01
C PRO A 151 -4.59 -12.81 -16.23
N ARG A 152 -5.33 -12.92 -15.11
CA ARG A 152 -5.33 -14.11 -14.24
C ARG A 152 -4.01 -14.40 -13.52
N GLU A 153 -3.04 -13.49 -13.57
CA GLU A 153 -1.78 -13.61 -12.83
C GLU A 153 -1.99 -13.39 -11.33
N GLU A 154 -1.25 -14.14 -10.53
CA GLU A 154 -1.06 -13.91 -9.11
C GLU A 154 0.42 -13.66 -8.82
N ARG A 155 0.70 -12.69 -7.94
CA ARG A 155 2.04 -12.44 -7.40
C ARG A 155 2.02 -12.45 -5.88
N LYS A 156 3.06 -13.05 -5.31
CA LYS A 156 3.31 -13.10 -3.88
C LYS A 156 4.47 -12.17 -3.55
N LEU A 157 4.25 -11.29 -2.59
CA LEU A 157 5.24 -10.37 -2.05
C LEU A 157 5.50 -10.76 -0.60
N GLU A 158 6.66 -10.39 -0.09
CA GLU A 158 7.07 -10.78 1.25
C GLU A 158 7.61 -9.59 2.03
N LEU A 159 7.25 -9.55 3.30
CA LEU A 159 7.71 -8.61 4.30
C LEU A 159 8.17 -9.37 5.56
N ARG A 160 9.42 -9.21 5.98
CA ARG A 160 9.89 -9.75 7.28
C ARG A 160 10.71 -8.75 8.07
N TYR A 161 10.58 -8.78 9.38
CA TYR A 161 11.36 -7.96 10.31
C TYR A 161 11.39 -8.59 11.70
N SER A 162 12.35 -8.15 12.51
CA SER A 162 12.45 -8.46 13.92
C SER A 162 12.29 -7.21 14.76
N VAL A 163 11.57 -7.31 15.89
CA VAL A 163 11.45 -6.23 16.86
C VAL A 163 11.99 -6.70 18.20
N LYS A 164 13.01 -6.02 18.70
CA LYS A 164 13.66 -6.29 19.98
C LYS A 164 13.34 -5.18 20.98
N TYR A 165 12.79 -5.55 22.13
CA TYR A 165 12.30 -4.59 23.14
C TYR A 165 12.39 -5.15 24.57
N PRO A 166 12.31 -4.30 25.61
CA PRO A 166 12.30 -4.73 27.01
C PRO A 166 11.11 -5.64 27.34
N ARG A 167 11.31 -6.68 28.17
CA ARG A 167 10.25 -7.67 28.48
C ARG A 167 9.04 -7.12 29.24
N ASN A 168 9.21 -5.99 29.93
CA ASN A 168 8.16 -5.32 30.70
C ASN A 168 7.24 -4.47 29.82
N GLU A 169 7.54 -4.32 28.53
CA GLU A 169 6.72 -3.58 27.59
C GLU A 169 5.81 -4.52 26.77
N VAL A 170 4.64 -3.99 26.42
CA VAL A 170 3.68 -4.65 25.54
C VAL A 170 3.62 -3.86 24.24
N LEU A 171 4.08 -4.47 23.16
CA LEU A 171 3.99 -3.92 21.81
C LEU A 171 2.91 -4.64 21.01
N ILE A 172 2.06 -3.86 20.34
CA ILE A 172 1.13 -4.34 19.32
C ILE A 172 1.84 -4.21 17.98
N LEU A 173 2.06 -5.35 17.31
CA LEU A 173 2.73 -5.44 16.02
C LEU A 173 1.73 -6.02 15.02
N GLU A 174 1.16 -5.16 14.19
CA GLU A 174 0.21 -5.48 13.11
C GLU A 174 0.82 -5.23 11.73
#